data_AF-A0A815WG49-F1
#
_entry.id   AF-A0A815WG49-F1
#
_cell.length_a   1.000
_cell.length_b   1.000
_cell.length_c   1.000
_cell.angle_alpha   90.00
_cell.angle_beta   90.00
_cell.angle_gamma   90.00
#
_symmetry.space_group_name_H-M   'P 1'
#
loop_
_entity.id
_entity.type
_entity.pdbx_description
1 polymer ?
#
loop_
_entity_poly.entity_id
_entity_poly.type
_entity_poly.pdbx_seq_one_letter_code
_entity_poly.pdbx_strand_id
1 'polypeptide(L)'
;SALEFHIYFALEKQFQWLCRFDDDQYVNVPLLIDYLRQFEGDSQALYIGKPSWKEPKVRHHIRFWFATYGSGICFSRRLLRTIRDEVEPDERFMRGCIALNYPDDIHIAYLLHTKFNINLRIAEHFHHHIESNLFTNPPNASNIDQAITLGFKGLNVPRFVPIFERDTFRMQTLHCLCTNVVRE
;
A
#
# COMPACT_ATOMS: atom_id res chain seq x y z
N SER A 1 -9.19 5.97 -11.11
CA SER A 1 -10.57 5.48 -10.88
C SER A 1 -10.73 5.35 -9.38
N ALA A 2 -11.79 5.93 -8.81
CA ALA A 2 -12.02 6.03 -7.37
C ALA A 2 -12.95 4.93 -6.82
N LEU A 3 -13.35 3.96 -7.66
CA LEU A 3 -14.36 2.94 -7.37
C LEU A 3 -14.12 2.13 -6.08
N GLU A 4 -12.87 2.00 -5.65
CA GLU A 4 -12.52 1.35 -4.38
C GLU A 4 -13.14 2.04 -3.16
N PHE A 5 -13.27 3.37 -3.18
CA PHE A 5 -13.93 4.11 -2.11
C PHE A 5 -15.43 3.82 -2.12
N HIS A 6 -16.06 3.80 -3.28
CA HIS A 6 -17.47 3.45 -3.43
C HIS A 6 -17.78 2.04 -2.90
N ILE A 7 -16.98 1.05 -3.31
CA ILE A 7 -17.11 -0.33 -2.83
C ILE A 7 -16.92 -0.39 -1.31
N TYR A 8 -15.92 0.33 -0.78
CA TYR A 8 -15.68 0.38 0.66
C TYR A 8 -16.89 0.96 1.41
N PHE A 9 -17.44 2.09 0.97
CA PHE A 9 -18.57 2.73 1.66
C PHE A 9 -19.85 1.89 1.61
N ALA A 10 -20.04 1.07 0.56
CA ALA A 10 -21.12 0.08 0.53
C ALA A 10 -20.96 -1.02 1.60
N LEU A 11 -19.72 -1.32 2.00
CA LEU A 11 -19.36 -2.39 2.95
C LEU A 11 -18.82 -1.86 4.29
N GLU A 12 -18.93 -0.56 4.54
CA GLU A 12 -18.25 0.18 5.62
C GLU A 12 -18.49 -0.40 7.03
N LYS A 13 -19.67 -0.98 7.26
CA LYS A 13 -20.04 -1.59 8.54
C LYS A 13 -19.27 -2.89 8.82
N GLN A 14 -18.79 -3.56 7.78
CA GLN A 14 -18.12 -4.87 7.85
C GLN A 14 -16.59 -4.75 7.99
N PHE A 15 -16.00 -3.66 7.48
CA PHE A 15 -14.55 -3.52 7.39
C PHE A 15 -14.03 -2.25 8.09
N GLN A 16 -13.06 -2.43 8.98
CA GLN A 16 -12.35 -1.32 9.65
C GLN A 16 -11.23 -0.71 8.79
N TRP A 17 -10.82 -1.39 7.72
CA TRP A 17 -9.69 -1.01 6.88
C TRP A 17 -10.02 -1.19 5.40
N LEU A 18 -9.56 -0.24 4.59
CA LEU A 18 -9.42 -0.39 3.14
C LEU A 18 -7.93 -0.43 2.84
N CYS A 19 -7.42 -1.52 2.26
CA CYS A 19 -6.06 -1.56 1.74
C CYS A 19 -6.09 -1.77 0.23
N ARG A 20 -5.23 -1.05 -0.48
CA ARG A 20 -5.09 -1.13 -1.94
C ARG A 20 -3.72 -1.68 -2.29
N PHE A 21 -3.70 -2.59 -3.25
CA PHE A 21 -2.51 -3.20 -3.83
C PHE A 21 -2.68 -3.30 -5.35
N ASP A 22 -1.57 -3.23 -6.09
CA ASP A 22 -1.49 -3.45 -7.53
C ASP A 22 -1.38 -4.96 -7.86
N ASP A 23 -1.57 -5.32 -9.14
CA ASP A 23 -1.53 -6.72 -9.62
C ASP A 23 -0.13 -7.33 -9.68
N ASP A 24 0.90 -6.51 -9.47
CA ASP A 24 2.32 -6.88 -9.42
C ASP A 24 2.88 -6.87 -7.98
N GLN A 25 2.01 -7.11 -6.99
CA GLN A 25 2.37 -7.18 -5.58
C GLN A 25 2.01 -8.51 -4.91
N TYR A 26 2.96 -9.07 -4.16
CA TYR A 26 2.69 -10.11 -3.19
C TYR A 26 2.31 -9.49 -1.84
N VAL A 27 1.27 -10.02 -1.20
CA VAL A 27 0.78 -9.54 0.10
C VAL A 27 0.82 -10.68 1.12
N ASN A 28 1.62 -10.51 2.17
CA ASN A 28 1.60 -11.39 3.33
C ASN A 28 0.43 -11.01 4.25
N VAL A 29 -0.75 -11.59 3.98
CA VAL A 29 -2.01 -11.25 4.67
C VAL A 29 -1.93 -11.44 6.20
N PRO A 30 -1.36 -12.54 6.75
CA PRO A 30 -1.17 -12.67 8.20
C PRO A 30 -0.40 -11.50 8.81
N LEU A 31 0.75 -11.12 8.24
CA LEU A 31 1.54 -9.99 8.73
C LEU A 31 0.80 -8.65 8.57
N LEU A 32 0.05 -8.46 7.48
CA LEU A 32 -0.79 -7.28 7.30
C LEU A 32 -1.82 -7.16 8.43
N ILE A 33 -2.53 -8.25 8.75
CA ILE A 33 -3.53 -8.28 9.82
C ILE A 33 -2.88 -7.96 11.16
N ASP A 34 -1.76 -8.61 11.49
CA ASP A 34 -1.05 -8.39 12.76
C ASP A 34 -0.48 -6.97 12.87
N TYR A 35 -0.08 -6.37 11.75
CA TYR A 35 0.33 -4.97 11.69
C TYR A 35 -0.85 -4.02 11.93
N LEU A 36 -1.98 -4.23 11.25
CA LEU A 36 -3.16 -3.37 11.38
C LEU A 36 -3.85 -3.48 12.75
N ARG A 37 -3.78 -4.64 13.41
CA ARG A 37 -4.30 -4.86 14.78
C ARG A 37 -3.62 -4.00 15.85
N GLN A 38 -2.45 -3.44 15.56
CA GLN A 38 -1.74 -2.53 16.46
C GLN A 38 -2.38 -1.13 16.52
N PHE A 39 -3.41 -0.88 15.69
CA PHE A 39 -4.06 0.42 15.54
C PHE A 39 -5.56 0.33 15.79
N GLU A 40 -6.12 1.43 16.28
CA GLU A 40 -7.55 1.60 16.54
C GLU A 40 -8.22 2.24 15.32
N GLY A 41 -8.49 1.46 14.27
CA GLY A 41 -9.00 1.95 12.97
C GLY A 41 -10.35 2.70 13.02
N ASP A 42 -11.09 2.59 14.12
CA ASP A 42 -12.36 3.28 14.33
C ASP A 42 -12.23 4.65 14.98
N SER A 43 -11.15 4.88 15.72
CA SER A 43 -10.91 6.15 16.43
C SER A 43 -9.75 6.94 15.82
N GLN A 44 -8.81 6.28 15.16
CA GLN A 44 -7.61 6.91 14.59
C GLN A 44 -7.75 7.07 13.07
N ALA A 45 -7.66 8.31 12.58
CA ALA A 45 -7.66 8.60 11.15
C ALA A 45 -6.27 8.34 10.54
N LEU A 46 -6.03 7.10 10.11
CA LEU A 46 -4.73 6.60 9.66
C LEU A 46 -4.68 6.39 8.15
N TYR A 47 -3.66 7.00 7.52
CA TYR A 47 -3.19 6.77 6.15
C TYR A 47 -1.80 6.14 6.25
N ILE A 48 -1.68 4.87 5.87
CA ILE A 48 -0.50 4.04 6.14
C ILE A 48 0.10 3.54 4.82
N GLY A 49 1.42 3.57 4.72
CA GLY A 49 2.16 3.06 3.57
C GLY A 49 3.62 3.49 3.60
N LYS A 50 4.38 3.16 2.55
CA LYS A 50 5.78 3.57 2.42
C LYS A 50 5.94 4.81 1.54
N PRO A 51 6.72 5.82 1.96
CA PRO A 51 7.04 6.97 1.11
C PRO A 51 7.60 6.55 -0.25
N SER A 52 7.04 7.11 -1.32
CA SER A 52 7.43 6.79 -2.70
C SER A 52 8.85 7.26 -3.07
N TRP A 53 9.30 8.32 -2.42
CA TRP A 53 10.57 8.98 -2.68
C TRP A 53 11.34 9.22 -1.40
N LYS A 54 12.65 9.47 -1.53
CA LYS A 54 13.52 9.86 -0.41
C LYS A 54 13.15 11.24 0.17
N GLU A 55 12.46 12.05 -0.63
CA GLU A 55 12.06 13.41 -0.27
C GLU A 55 10.54 13.58 -0.48
N PRO A 56 9.88 14.39 0.36
CA PRO A 56 8.46 14.67 0.20
C PRO A 56 8.20 15.47 -1.08
N LYS A 57 7.00 15.36 -1.61
CA LYS A 57 6.59 16.14 -2.78
C LYS A 57 6.46 17.60 -2.40
N VAL A 58 7.03 18.49 -3.20
CA VAL A 58 6.88 19.94 -3.08
C VAL A 58 6.11 20.46 -4.29
N ARG A 59 4.96 21.09 -4.05
CA ARG A 59 4.20 21.79 -5.10
C ARG A 59 3.36 22.92 -4.51
N HIS A 60 3.34 24.06 -5.17
CA HIS A 60 2.64 25.27 -4.70
C HIS A 60 2.99 25.62 -3.23
N HIS A 61 4.27 25.52 -2.86
CA HIS A 61 4.79 25.74 -1.49
C HIS A 61 4.27 24.76 -0.42
N ILE A 62 3.58 23.71 -0.81
CA ILE A 62 3.10 22.65 0.08
C ILE A 62 4.08 21.47 0.01
N ARG A 63 4.55 21.02 1.18
CA ARG A 63 5.49 19.90 1.33
C ARG A 63 4.80 18.74 2.05
N PHE A 64 4.57 17.64 1.35
CA PHE A 64 3.83 16.49 1.90
C PHE A 64 4.38 15.14 1.44
N TRP A 65 4.22 14.14 2.30
CA TRP A 65 4.54 12.75 1.99
C TRP A 65 3.35 12.06 1.34
N PHE A 66 3.63 11.18 0.38
CA PHE A 66 2.64 10.28 -0.21
C PHE A 66 3.26 8.89 -0.34
N ALA A 67 2.41 7.87 -0.28
CA ALA A 67 2.76 6.49 -0.58
C ALA A 67 2.14 6.09 -1.91
N THR A 68 2.93 5.46 -2.77
CA THR A 68 2.44 4.90 -4.03
C THR A 68 1.62 3.66 -3.77
N TYR A 69 0.57 3.48 -4.58
CA TYR A 69 -0.26 2.29 -4.50
C TYR A 69 0.53 1.01 -4.82
N GLY A 70 1.58 1.09 -5.63
CA GLY A 70 2.50 -0.02 -5.94
C GLY A 70 3.42 -0.46 -4.79
N SER A 71 3.42 0.23 -3.64
CA SER A 71 4.00 -0.28 -2.39
C SER A 71 2.94 -0.94 -1.51
N GLY A 72 1.65 -0.76 -1.82
CA GLY A 72 0.53 -1.05 -0.94
C GLY A 72 0.26 0.10 0.01
N ILE A 73 -1.01 0.38 0.24
CA ILE A 73 -1.45 1.41 1.18
C ILE A 73 -2.70 0.96 1.95
N CYS A 74 -2.90 1.50 3.14
CA CYS A 74 -4.08 1.23 3.96
C CYS A 74 -4.69 2.50 4.54
N PHE A 75 -6.01 2.54 4.58
CA PHE A 75 -6.83 3.59 5.16
C PHE A 75 -7.72 3.01 6.25
N SER A 76 -7.71 3.63 7.43
CA SER A 76 -8.64 3.31 8.51
C SER A 76 -10.08 3.74 8.19
N ARG A 77 -11.08 3.10 8.79
CA ARG A 77 -12.49 3.51 8.70
C ARG A 77 -12.70 4.94 9.17
N ARG A 78 -12.06 5.33 10.28
CA ARG A 78 -12.13 6.72 10.78
C ARG A 78 -11.66 7.72 9.72
N LEU A 79 -10.58 7.41 9.02
CA LEU A 79 -10.06 8.26 7.95
C LEU A 79 -11.06 8.35 6.80
N LEU A 80 -11.53 7.20 6.29
CA LEU A 80 -12.43 7.14 5.14
C LEU A 80 -13.73 7.91 5.40
N ARG A 81 -14.30 7.78 6.61
CA ARG A 81 -15.44 8.61 7.05
C ARG A 81 -15.14 10.11 7.05
N THR A 82 -13.93 10.51 7.44
CA THR A 82 -13.52 11.92 7.53
C THR A 82 -13.48 12.57 6.15
N ILE A 83 -13.04 11.80 5.14
CA ILE A 83 -12.85 12.32 3.79
C ILE A 83 -14.00 11.98 2.83
N ARG A 84 -15.07 11.35 3.32
CA ARG A 84 -16.15 10.81 2.49
C ARG A 84 -16.63 11.81 1.44
N ASP A 85 -16.96 13.02 1.87
CA ASP A 85 -17.48 14.05 0.97
C ASP A 85 -16.50 14.49 -0.11
N GLU A 86 -15.21 14.22 0.03
CA GLU A 86 -14.18 14.56 -0.95
C GLU A 86 -13.88 13.42 -1.94
N VAL A 87 -14.17 12.18 -1.54
CA VAL A 87 -13.94 10.98 -2.36
C VAL A 87 -15.23 10.43 -2.99
N GLU A 88 -16.39 10.79 -2.44
CA GLU A 88 -17.73 10.44 -2.94
C GLU A 88 -18.51 11.69 -3.38
N PRO A 89 -19.24 11.63 -4.51
CA PRO A 89 -19.18 10.54 -5.50
C PRO A 89 -17.84 10.55 -6.26
N ASP A 90 -17.50 9.45 -6.91
CA ASP A 90 -16.21 9.24 -7.61
C ASP A 90 -15.79 10.42 -8.50
N GLU A 91 -16.74 11.12 -9.14
CA GLU A 91 -16.44 12.25 -10.02
C GLU A 91 -15.78 13.40 -9.27
N ARG A 92 -16.07 13.59 -7.98
CA ARG A 92 -15.46 14.65 -7.18
C ARG A 92 -13.98 14.41 -6.98
N PHE A 93 -13.59 13.19 -6.62
CA PHE A 93 -12.19 12.81 -6.50
C PHE A 93 -11.46 12.96 -7.85
N MET A 94 -12.06 12.44 -8.91
CA MET A 94 -11.49 12.50 -10.26
C MET A 94 -11.30 13.94 -10.76
N ARG A 95 -12.24 14.86 -10.48
CA ARG A 95 -12.07 16.28 -10.81
C ARG A 95 -10.87 16.89 -10.08
N GLY A 96 -10.62 16.52 -8.83
CA GLY A 96 -9.45 16.96 -8.07
C GLY A 96 -8.14 16.45 -8.67
N CYS A 97 -8.08 15.17 -9.06
CA CYS A 97 -6.95 14.59 -9.79
C CYS A 97 -6.65 15.38 -11.07
N ILE A 98 -7.68 15.66 -11.88
CA ILE A 98 -7.55 16.38 -13.16
C ILE A 98 -7.10 17.82 -12.93
N ALA A 99 -7.76 18.56 -12.04
CA ALA A 99 -7.47 19.96 -11.77
C ALA A 99 -6.03 20.17 -11.27
N LEU A 100 -5.53 19.22 -10.47
CA LEU A 100 -4.17 19.26 -9.95
C LEU A 100 -3.17 18.55 -10.88
N ASN A 101 -3.58 17.83 -11.92
CA ASN A 101 -2.70 16.94 -12.67
C ASN A 101 -1.93 15.96 -11.75
N TYR A 102 -2.66 15.31 -10.86
CA TYR A 102 -2.15 14.30 -9.94
C TYR A 102 -2.75 12.92 -10.27
N PRO A 103 -1.94 11.86 -10.25
CA PRO A 103 -2.46 10.50 -10.12
C PRO A 103 -3.19 10.31 -8.78
N ASP A 104 -3.98 9.25 -8.68
CA ASP A 104 -4.87 8.97 -7.55
C ASP A 104 -4.11 8.97 -6.19
N ASP A 105 -2.94 8.33 -6.12
CA ASP A 105 -2.10 8.21 -4.92
C ASP A 105 -1.50 9.54 -4.42
N ILE A 106 -1.12 10.42 -5.34
CA ILE A 106 -0.67 11.77 -5.02
C ILE A 106 -1.85 12.65 -4.62
N HIS A 107 -3.00 12.52 -5.30
CA HIS A 107 -4.17 13.35 -5.02
C HIS A 107 -4.73 13.09 -3.64
N ILE A 108 -4.91 11.82 -3.25
CA ILE A 108 -5.39 11.46 -1.91
C ILE A 108 -4.46 12.00 -0.82
N ALA A 109 -3.14 11.83 -0.97
CA ALA A 109 -2.17 12.32 0.01
C ALA A 109 -2.18 13.86 0.11
N TYR A 110 -2.31 14.56 -1.03
CA TYR A 110 -2.45 16.00 -1.05
C TYR A 110 -3.71 16.47 -0.31
N LEU A 111 -4.85 15.84 -0.59
CA LEU A 111 -6.13 16.13 0.06
C LEU A 111 -6.03 15.93 1.58
N LEU A 112 -5.49 14.78 2.00
CA LEU A 112 -5.30 14.44 3.42
C LEU A 112 -4.42 15.46 4.13
N HIS A 113 -3.30 15.84 3.54
CA HIS A 113 -2.37 16.78 4.13
C HIS A 113 -2.95 18.20 4.21
N THR A 114 -3.51 18.70 3.10
CA THR A 114 -3.91 20.11 3.00
C THR A 114 -5.25 20.44 3.64
N LYS A 115 -6.21 19.51 3.58
CA LYS A 115 -7.58 19.76 4.06
C LYS A 115 -7.85 19.18 5.44
N PHE A 116 -7.18 18.08 5.78
CA PHE A 116 -7.46 17.33 7.01
C PHE A 116 -6.28 17.30 7.98
N ASN A 117 -5.10 17.85 7.61
CA ASN A 117 -3.87 17.78 8.40
C ASN A 117 -3.48 16.34 8.78
N ILE A 118 -3.74 15.39 7.89
CA ILE A 118 -3.42 13.97 8.05
C ILE A 118 -2.18 13.66 7.22
N ASN A 119 -1.14 13.17 7.90
CA ASN A 119 0.13 12.83 7.27
C ASN A 119 0.26 11.31 7.11
N LEU A 120 1.11 10.90 6.16
CA LEU A 120 1.48 9.50 5.97
C LEU A 120 2.10 8.93 7.24
N ARG A 121 1.53 7.84 7.73
CA ARG A 121 2.18 6.96 8.71
C ARG A 121 3.06 5.98 7.97
N ILE A 122 4.37 6.11 8.17
CA ILE A 122 5.37 5.30 7.46
C ILE A 122 5.27 3.84 7.90
N ALA A 123 5.18 2.94 6.93
CA ALA A 123 5.24 1.50 7.10
C ALA A 123 6.45 0.93 6.36
N GLU A 124 7.50 0.58 7.11
CA GLU A 124 8.79 0.14 6.56
C GLU A 124 8.74 -1.21 5.84
N HIS A 125 7.78 -2.06 6.22
CA HIS A 125 7.60 -3.42 5.71
C HIS A 125 6.75 -3.50 4.42
N PHE A 126 6.40 -2.35 3.84
CA PHE A 126 5.71 -2.29 2.55
C PHE A 126 6.76 -2.06 1.47
N HIS A 127 6.84 -2.87 0.42
CA HIS A 127 7.91 -2.76 -0.58
C HIS A 127 7.43 -2.65 -2.02
N HIS A 128 8.05 -1.75 -2.78
CA HIS A 128 7.74 -1.50 -4.18
C HIS A 128 8.71 -2.21 -5.13
N HIS A 129 8.25 -2.57 -6.32
CA HIS A 129 9.09 -3.16 -7.37
C HIS A 129 10.18 -2.22 -7.93
N ILE A 130 10.25 -0.94 -7.52
CA ILE A 130 11.32 -0.01 -7.95
C ILE A 130 12.48 0.02 -6.95
N GLU A 131 12.35 -0.65 -5.81
CA GLU A 131 13.42 -0.78 -4.83
C GLU A 131 14.50 -1.71 -5.40
N SER A 132 15.57 -1.12 -5.91
CA SER A 132 16.65 -1.83 -6.62
C SER A 132 17.40 -2.87 -5.77
N ASN A 133 17.28 -2.77 -4.45
CA ASN A 133 17.96 -3.66 -3.51
C ASN A 133 17.04 -4.62 -2.77
N LEU A 134 15.76 -4.69 -3.15
CA LEU A 134 14.78 -5.53 -2.45
C LEU A 134 15.17 -7.02 -2.50
N PHE A 135 15.73 -7.44 -3.64
CA PHE A 135 16.12 -8.84 -3.89
C PHE A 135 17.62 -9.00 -4.24
N THR A 136 18.47 -8.02 -3.94
CA THR A 136 19.93 -8.09 -4.19
C THR A 136 20.69 -8.34 -2.89
N ASN A 137 21.83 -9.06 -2.99
CA ASN A 137 22.52 -9.81 -1.90
C ASN A 137 21.75 -11.09 -1.51
N PRO A 138 22.34 -12.14 -0.88
CA PRO A 138 21.51 -13.19 -0.29
C PRO A 138 20.43 -12.43 0.50
N PRO A 139 19.14 -12.65 0.20
CA PRO A 139 18.10 -11.84 0.78
C PRO A 139 18.36 -11.86 2.28
N ASN A 140 18.52 -10.69 2.90
CA ASN A 140 18.45 -10.64 4.36
C ASN A 140 17.11 -11.30 4.66
N ALA A 141 17.12 -12.57 5.10
CA ALA A 141 15.91 -13.38 5.19
C ALA A 141 14.88 -12.63 6.04
N SER A 142 15.37 -11.90 7.05
CA SER A 142 14.61 -10.94 7.85
C SER A 142 13.79 -9.91 7.06
N ASN A 143 14.31 -9.36 5.95
CA ASN A 143 13.61 -8.35 5.16
C ASN A 143 12.44 -8.94 4.36
N ILE A 144 12.59 -10.17 3.84
CA ILE A 144 11.51 -10.84 3.12
C ILE A 144 10.50 -11.45 4.09
N ASP A 145 10.98 -12.07 5.17
CA ASP A 145 10.14 -12.71 6.19
C ASP A 145 9.28 -11.70 6.95
N GLN A 146 9.73 -10.44 7.07
CA GLN A 146 8.99 -9.35 7.71
C GLN A 146 8.21 -8.49 6.72
N ALA A 147 8.38 -8.69 5.40
CA ALA A 147 7.70 -7.89 4.40
C ALA A 147 6.20 -8.18 4.40
N ILE A 148 5.40 -7.12 4.57
CA ILE A 148 3.95 -7.15 4.42
C ILE A 148 3.58 -7.14 2.94
N THR A 149 4.26 -6.33 2.14
CA THR A 149 4.12 -6.32 0.68
C THR A 149 5.45 -6.43 -0.01
N LEU A 150 5.47 -7.11 -1.16
CA LEU A 150 6.63 -7.21 -2.04
C LEU A 150 6.18 -6.99 -3.48
N GLY A 151 6.46 -5.80 -4.01
CA GLY A 151 6.29 -5.52 -5.43
C GLY A 151 7.35 -6.23 -6.28
N PHE A 152 6.93 -6.79 -7.42
CA PHE A 152 7.81 -7.47 -8.36
C PHE A 152 7.57 -7.02 -9.79
N LYS A 153 8.63 -6.85 -10.59
CA LYS A 153 8.49 -6.49 -12.02
C LYS A 153 9.74 -6.81 -12.81
N GLY A 154 9.56 -7.39 -13.99
CA GLY A 154 10.68 -7.75 -14.87
C GLY A 154 11.71 -8.61 -14.14
N LEU A 155 12.93 -8.10 -13.97
CA LEU A 155 14.02 -8.79 -13.26
C LEU A 155 14.05 -8.52 -11.75
N ASN A 156 13.21 -7.61 -11.24
CA ASN A 156 13.10 -7.37 -9.80
C ASN A 156 12.13 -8.40 -9.19
N VAL A 157 12.65 -9.61 -8.99
CA VAL A 157 11.95 -10.76 -8.41
C VAL A 157 12.83 -11.39 -7.33
N PRO A 158 12.25 -12.07 -6.33
CA PRO A 158 13.02 -12.84 -5.36
C PRO A 158 13.98 -13.83 -6.05
N ARG A 159 15.17 -14.03 -5.50
CA ARG A 159 16.21 -14.90 -6.09
C ARG A 159 16.21 -16.33 -5.55
N PHE A 160 15.08 -16.80 -5.05
CA PHE A 160 14.94 -18.15 -4.52
C PHE A 160 15.09 -19.20 -5.62
N VAL A 161 15.58 -20.39 -5.23
CA VAL A 161 15.45 -21.59 -6.06
C VAL A 161 13.95 -21.87 -6.19
N PRO A 162 13.39 -21.89 -7.42
CA PRO A 162 11.96 -22.11 -7.58
C PRO A 162 11.58 -23.52 -7.12
N ILE A 163 10.51 -23.63 -6.35
CA ILE A 163 9.91 -24.92 -5.97
C ILE A 163 9.06 -25.47 -7.14
N PHE A 164 8.54 -24.58 -7.98
CA PHE A 164 7.67 -24.91 -9.11
C PHE A 164 8.32 -24.57 -10.45
N GLU A 165 8.14 -25.44 -11.45
CA GLU A 165 8.71 -25.23 -12.80
C GLU A 165 8.21 -23.95 -13.48
N ARG A 166 6.96 -23.52 -13.21
CA ARG A 166 6.31 -22.35 -13.83
C ARG A 166 6.07 -21.23 -12.83
N ASP A 167 7.14 -20.75 -12.20
CA ASP A 167 7.07 -19.66 -11.21
C ASP A 167 7.96 -18.47 -11.60
N THR A 168 7.70 -17.86 -12.76
CA THR A 168 8.53 -16.80 -13.38
C THR A 168 8.87 -15.67 -12.41
N PHE A 169 7.92 -15.24 -11.58
CA PHE A 169 8.11 -14.15 -10.62
C PHE A 169 8.49 -14.62 -9.22
N ARG A 170 8.63 -15.94 -8.99
CA ARG A 170 8.96 -16.55 -7.68
C ARG A 170 7.91 -16.33 -6.59
N MET A 171 6.68 -15.96 -6.96
CA MET A 171 5.62 -15.63 -6.03
C MET A 171 4.97 -16.87 -5.42
N GLN A 172 4.89 -17.99 -6.16
CA GLN A 172 4.39 -19.25 -5.59
C GLN A 172 5.41 -19.83 -4.62
N THR A 173 6.70 -19.78 -4.99
CA THR A 173 7.80 -20.17 -4.11
C THR A 173 7.82 -19.31 -2.85
N LEU A 174 7.73 -17.98 -2.99
CA LEU A 174 7.63 -17.07 -1.85
C LEU A 174 6.43 -17.39 -0.96
N HIS A 175 5.26 -17.66 -1.55
CA HIS A 175 4.07 -18.07 -0.79
C HIS A 175 4.34 -19.29 0.07
N CYS A 176 4.91 -20.35 -0.50
CA CYS A 176 5.27 -21.57 0.20
C CYS A 176 6.27 -21.33 1.35
N LEU A 177 7.27 -20.46 1.13
CA LEU A 177 8.25 -20.11 2.15
C LEU A 177 7.62 -19.31 3.31
N CYS A 178 6.74 -18.35 3.01
CA CYS A 178 6.09 -17.52 4.04
C CYS A 178 5.00 -18.26 4.82
N THR A 179 4.36 -19.27 4.21
CA THR A 179 3.21 -19.98 4.81
C THR A 179 3.58 -21.30 5.49
N ASN A 180 4.85 -21.70 5.50
CA ASN A 180 5.33 -22.99 6.02
C ASN A 180 4.64 -24.22 5.39
N VAL A 181 4.02 -24.10 4.22
CA VAL A 181 3.28 -25.20 3.55
C VAL A 181 4.21 -26.34 3.06
N VAL A 182 5.53 -26.19 3.18
CA VAL A 182 6.54 -27.19 2.73
C VAL A 182 7.37 -27.74 3.91
N ARG A 183 6.91 -27.58 5.16
CA ARG A 183 7.56 -28.13 6.37
C ARG A 183 6.83 -29.32 7.00
N GLU A 184 6.15 -30.12 6.19
CA GLU A 184 5.63 -31.45 6.57
C GLU A 184 6.13 -32.53 5.63
#